data_AF-A0A1S1QYV0-F1
#
_entry.id   AF-A0A1S1QYV0-F1
#
_cell.length_a   1.000
_cell.length_b   1.000
_cell.length_c   1.000
_cell.angle_alpha   90.00
_cell.angle_beta   90.00
_cell.angle_gamma   90.00
#
_symmetry.space_group_name_H-M   'P 1'
#
loop_
_entity.id
_entity.type
_entity.pdbx_description
1 polymer ?
#
loop_
_entity_poly.entity_id
_entity_poly.type
_entity_poly.pdbx_seq_one_letter_code
_entity_poly.pdbx_strand_id
1 'polypeptide(L)'
;MDDWPDQPPSPRLVAAWWVLGTVPVEPIPLWAAHWLVAGYDGEALAELAGLSGRDLGAVHDLLEAALGDCGLDRSDLDTAERGRKCATAMTTFTTIAELHVQGRATEQWVLDKIHEMADNDRMVDPYPDEAVTSLPLGRLYLLADEWKFPRLPADDQIRAVVQQACREQFHAAFGANTAPSRRGMTA
;
A
#
# COMPACT_ATOMS: atom_id res chain seq x y z
N MET A 1 -15.82 -9.51 -7.28
CA MET A 1 -14.43 -9.04 -7.13
C MET A 1 -14.48 -8.26 -5.83
N ASP A 2 -14.55 -8.98 -4.72
CA ASP A 2 -14.99 -8.44 -3.42
C ASP A 2 -14.19 -9.14 -2.32
N ASP A 3 -12.90 -8.84 -2.26
CA ASP A 3 -11.98 -9.39 -1.25
C ASP A 3 -11.20 -8.24 -0.61
N TRP A 4 -11.93 -7.19 -0.24
CA TRP A 4 -11.41 -6.01 0.45
C TRP A 4 -11.75 -6.10 1.95
N PRO A 5 -10.86 -5.64 2.86
CA PRO A 5 -11.11 -5.73 4.29
C PRO A 5 -12.44 -5.07 4.69
N ASP A 6 -13.11 -5.66 5.69
CA ASP A 6 -14.42 -5.21 6.21
C ASP A 6 -14.45 -3.76 6.77
N GLN A 7 -13.30 -3.09 6.84
CA GLN A 7 -13.20 -1.69 7.27
C GLN A 7 -12.58 -0.83 6.18
N PRO A 8 -13.08 0.40 6.02
CA PRO A 8 -12.53 1.37 5.09
C PRO A 8 -11.05 1.65 5.45
N PRO A 9 -10.15 1.69 4.45
CA PRO A 9 -8.75 2.05 4.64
C PRO A 9 -8.63 3.46 5.20
N SER A 10 -7.55 3.77 5.91
CA SER A 10 -7.30 5.14 6.38
C SER A 10 -6.99 6.09 5.20
N PRO A 11 -7.23 7.41 5.33
CA PRO A 11 -6.89 8.37 4.29
C PRO A 11 -5.42 8.30 3.87
N ARG A 12 -4.51 8.11 4.84
CA ARG A 12 -3.06 7.97 4.59
C ARG A 12 -2.73 6.74 3.74
N LEU A 13 -3.47 5.64 3.91
CA LEU A 13 -3.29 4.43 3.12
C LEU A 13 -3.83 4.61 1.69
N VAL A 14 -4.95 5.31 1.53
CA VAL A 14 -5.46 5.63 0.19
C VAL A 14 -4.53 6.60 -0.54
N ALA A 15 -3.95 7.58 0.15
CA ALA A 15 -2.92 8.45 -0.41
C ALA A 15 -1.68 7.68 -0.88
N ALA A 16 -1.27 6.67 -0.12
CA ALA A 16 -0.20 5.75 -0.49
C ALA A 16 -0.52 5.01 -1.81
N TRP A 17 -1.70 4.42 -1.93
CA TRP A 17 -2.12 3.75 -3.16
C TRP A 17 -2.30 4.69 -4.35
N TRP A 18 -2.78 5.91 -4.08
CA TRP A 18 -2.91 6.96 -5.09
C TRP A 18 -1.55 7.30 -5.72
N VAL A 19 -0.53 7.55 -4.90
CA VAL A 19 0.84 7.80 -5.36
C VAL A 19 1.40 6.62 -6.16
N LEU A 20 1.02 5.39 -5.81
CA LEU A 20 1.43 4.19 -6.53
C LEU A 20 0.59 3.90 -7.79
N GLY A 21 -0.47 4.67 -8.07
CA GLY A 21 -1.38 4.40 -9.19
C GLY A 21 -2.18 3.10 -9.04
N THR A 22 -2.33 2.59 -7.82
CA THR A 22 -2.98 1.30 -7.51
C THR A 22 -4.30 1.44 -6.76
N VAL A 23 -4.79 2.67 -6.58
CA VAL A 23 -6.02 2.91 -5.83
C VAL A 23 -7.23 2.38 -6.59
N PRO A 24 -8.08 1.53 -5.99
CA PRO A 24 -9.35 1.19 -6.60
C PRO A 24 -10.28 2.39 -6.43
N VAL A 25 -10.63 3.03 -7.53
CA VAL A 25 -11.42 4.28 -7.54
C VAL A 25 -12.90 4.07 -7.19
N GLU A 26 -13.48 2.91 -7.52
CA GLU A 26 -14.89 2.60 -7.27
C GLU A 26 -15.33 2.67 -5.79
N PRO A 27 -14.59 2.11 -4.81
CA PRO A 27 -14.99 2.16 -3.40
C PRO A 27 -14.64 3.47 -2.68
N ILE A 28 -13.92 4.39 -3.32
CA ILE A 28 -13.44 5.62 -2.67
C ILE A 28 -14.56 6.48 -2.08
N PRO A 29 -15.68 6.73 -2.77
CA PRO A 29 -16.78 7.52 -2.19
C PRO A 29 -17.34 6.92 -0.90
N LEU A 30 -17.44 5.59 -0.83
CA LEU A 30 -17.86 4.91 0.38
C LEU A 30 -16.84 5.13 1.51
N TRP A 31 -15.55 5.02 1.22
CA TRP A 31 -14.51 5.26 2.22
C TRP A 31 -14.50 6.72 2.71
N ALA A 32 -14.69 7.68 1.80
CA ALA A 32 -14.84 9.09 2.14
C ALA A 32 -16.00 9.33 3.12
N ALA A 33 -17.14 8.68 2.89
CA ALA A 33 -18.28 8.74 3.83
C ALA A 33 -17.91 8.20 5.22
N HIS A 34 -17.12 7.14 5.29
CA HIS A 34 -16.64 6.61 6.56
C HIS A 34 -15.62 7.54 7.24
N TRP A 35 -14.77 8.24 6.50
CA TRP A 35 -13.83 9.21 7.05
C TRP A 35 -14.56 10.40 7.68
N LEU A 36 -15.65 10.87 7.06
CA LEU A 36 -16.52 11.88 7.67
C LEU A 36 -17.08 11.40 9.02
N VAL A 37 -17.57 10.17 9.09
CA VAL A 37 -18.05 9.57 10.35
C VAL A 37 -16.94 9.42 11.39
N ALA A 38 -15.69 9.18 10.95
CA ALA A 38 -14.52 9.10 11.81
C ALA A 38 -14.01 10.46 12.32
N GLY A 39 -14.60 11.57 11.87
CA GLY A 39 -14.29 12.92 12.33
C GLY A 39 -13.34 13.72 11.45
N TYR A 40 -13.00 13.22 10.26
CA TYR A 40 -12.41 14.06 9.21
C TYR A 40 -13.51 14.96 8.62
N ASP A 41 -13.15 16.13 8.10
CA ASP A 41 -14.11 17.09 7.57
C ASP A 41 -13.45 17.93 6.48
N GLY A 42 -14.26 18.44 5.55
CA GLY A 42 -13.82 19.25 4.44
C GLY A 42 -14.75 19.14 3.23
N GLU A 43 -14.75 20.19 2.40
CA GLU A 43 -15.68 20.33 1.29
C GLU A 43 -15.45 19.28 0.21
N ALA A 44 -14.18 19.04 -0.17
CA ALA A 44 -13.85 18.05 -1.18
C ALA A 44 -14.08 16.63 -0.67
N LEU A 45 -13.86 16.38 0.63
CA LEU A 45 -14.18 15.11 1.27
C LEU A 45 -15.69 14.84 1.28
N ALA A 46 -16.51 15.85 1.60
CA ALA A 46 -17.97 15.74 1.57
C ALA A 46 -18.50 15.51 0.15
N GLU A 47 -17.94 16.21 -0.84
CA GLU A 47 -18.29 16.05 -2.24
C GLU A 47 -17.93 14.66 -2.76
N LEU A 48 -16.72 14.18 -2.44
CA LEU A 48 -16.25 12.84 -2.79
C LEU A 48 -17.15 11.75 -2.19
N ALA A 49 -17.58 11.91 -0.93
CA ALA A 49 -18.50 10.99 -0.27
C ALA A 49 -19.90 10.95 -0.90
N GLY A 50 -20.31 12.03 -1.56
CA GLY A 50 -21.58 12.14 -2.28
C GLY A 50 -21.58 11.45 -3.64
N LEU A 51 -20.40 11.04 -4.16
CA LEU A 51 -20.31 10.39 -5.46
C LEU A 51 -20.80 8.94 -5.42
N SER A 52 -21.28 8.46 -6.56
CA SER A 52 -21.74 7.08 -6.72
C SER A 52 -20.63 6.06 -6.98
N GLY A 53 -19.38 6.52 -7.15
CA GLY A 53 -18.23 5.69 -7.54
C GLY A 53 -18.22 5.24 -9.01
N ARG A 54 -19.25 5.59 -9.79
CA ARG A 54 -19.36 5.23 -11.22
C ARG A 54 -18.65 6.20 -12.16
N ASP A 55 -18.49 7.46 -11.73
CA ASP A 55 -17.72 8.45 -12.46
C ASP A 55 -16.28 8.44 -11.93
N LEU A 56 -15.45 7.61 -12.55
CA LEU A 56 -14.07 7.41 -12.15
C LEU A 56 -13.23 8.68 -12.33
N GLY A 57 -13.60 9.55 -13.30
CA GLY A 57 -12.92 10.82 -13.53
C GLY A 57 -13.18 11.79 -12.39
N ALA A 58 -14.45 11.97 -12.00
CA ALA A 58 -14.81 12.83 -10.88
C ALA A 58 -14.19 12.35 -9.55
N VAL A 59 -14.12 11.03 -9.32
CA VAL A 59 -13.43 10.46 -8.15
C VAL A 59 -11.94 10.79 -8.18
N HIS A 60 -11.29 10.61 -9.33
CA HIS A 60 -9.87 10.88 -9.50
C HIS A 60 -9.55 12.36 -9.24
N ASP A 61 -10.34 13.28 -9.80
CA ASP A 61 -10.12 14.72 -9.69
C ASP A 61 -10.31 15.24 -8.25
N LEU A 62 -11.24 14.65 -7.50
CA LEU A 62 -11.53 15.06 -6.12
C LEU A 62 -10.65 14.40 -5.06
N LEU A 63 -9.99 13.28 -5.38
CA LEU A 63 -9.27 12.51 -4.37
C LEU A 63 -8.09 13.27 -3.75
N GLU A 64 -7.29 13.96 -4.56
CA GLU A 64 -6.14 14.73 -4.03
C GLU A 64 -6.62 15.80 -3.03
N ALA A 65 -7.69 16.53 -3.35
CA ALA A 65 -8.26 17.55 -2.49
C ALA A 65 -8.88 16.96 -1.21
N ALA A 66 -9.60 15.84 -1.32
CA ALA A 66 -10.20 15.15 -0.17
C ALA A 66 -9.15 14.56 0.79
N LEU A 67 -8.00 14.13 0.28
CA LEU A 67 -6.87 13.72 1.11
C LEU A 67 -6.24 14.93 1.84
N GLY A 68 -6.22 16.10 1.19
CA GLY A 68 -5.87 17.38 1.80
C GLY A 68 -6.78 17.75 2.97
N ASP A 69 -8.10 17.59 2.80
CA ASP A 69 -9.09 17.77 3.88
C ASP A 69 -8.85 16.84 5.07
N CYS A 70 -8.27 15.66 4.83
CA CYS A 70 -7.84 14.73 5.88
C CYS A 70 -6.52 15.12 6.58
N GLY A 71 -5.95 16.29 6.25
CA GLY A 71 -4.71 16.81 6.83
C GLY A 71 -3.43 16.25 6.21
N LEU A 72 -3.49 15.70 5.00
CA LEU A 72 -2.30 15.25 4.26
C LEU A 72 -1.84 16.37 3.33
N ASP A 73 -0.69 16.97 3.64
CA ASP A 73 -0.18 18.08 2.82
C ASP A 73 0.54 17.56 1.57
N ARG A 74 0.58 18.36 0.50
CA ARG A 74 1.28 17.99 -0.75
C ARG A 74 2.76 17.69 -0.48
N SER A 75 3.35 18.34 0.52
CA SER A 75 4.70 18.12 1.05
C SER A 75 4.91 16.71 1.62
N ASP A 76 3.90 16.15 2.31
CA ASP A 76 3.91 14.77 2.79
C ASP A 76 3.82 13.77 1.63
N LEU A 77 3.24 14.24 0.52
CA LEU A 77 3.20 13.55 -0.75
C LEU A 77 4.40 13.89 -1.65
N ASP A 78 5.36 14.77 -1.27
CA ASP A 78 6.42 15.32 -2.15
C ASP A 78 7.86 14.79 -1.97
N THR A 79 8.13 13.88 -1.03
CA THR A 79 9.53 13.52 -0.68
C THR A 79 10.19 12.59 -1.71
N ALA A 80 10.93 13.15 -2.68
CA ALA A 80 11.82 12.49 -3.65
C ALA A 80 11.34 11.10 -4.13
N GLU A 81 10.51 11.03 -5.17
CA GLU A 81 10.03 9.87 -5.95
C GLU A 81 10.39 8.46 -5.45
N ARG A 82 11.70 8.13 -5.41
CA ARG A 82 12.24 6.85 -4.95
C ARG A 82 12.08 6.59 -3.45
N GLY A 83 12.29 7.62 -2.62
CA GLY A 83 12.01 7.60 -1.18
C GLY A 83 10.52 7.44 -0.89
N ARG A 84 9.65 8.08 -1.68
CA ARG A 84 8.19 7.87 -1.66
C ARG A 84 7.82 6.44 -2.00
N LYS A 85 8.21 5.92 -3.17
CA LYS A 85 7.88 4.54 -3.58
C LYS A 85 8.31 3.54 -2.51
N CYS A 86 9.51 3.69 -1.95
CA CYS A 86 10.00 2.82 -0.88
C CYS A 86 9.21 2.96 0.44
N ALA A 87 8.97 4.19 0.91
CA ALA A 87 8.21 4.44 2.14
C ALA A 87 6.73 4.02 2.02
N THR A 88 6.16 4.22 0.84
CA THR A 88 4.80 3.84 0.49
C THR A 88 4.68 2.32 0.37
N ALA A 89 5.59 1.66 -0.35
CA ALA A 89 5.65 0.21 -0.39
C ALA A 89 5.88 -0.39 1.00
N MET A 90 6.74 0.22 1.82
CA MET A 90 6.93 -0.18 3.22
C MET A 90 5.62 -0.12 4.02
N THR A 91 4.86 0.98 3.89
CA THR A 91 3.57 1.15 4.59
C THR A 91 2.53 0.14 4.11
N THR A 92 2.40 -0.01 2.79
CA THR A 92 1.44 -0.93 2.17
C THR A 92 1.76 -2.38 2.51
N PHE A 93 3.01 -2.80 2.38
CA PHE A 93 3.45 -4.14 2.74
C PHE A 93 3.26 -4.42 4.23
N THR A 94 3.54 -3.46 5.10
CA THR A 94 3.28 -3.62 6.55
C THR A 94 1.79 -3.84 6.82
N THR A 95 0.91 -3.10 6.14
CA THR A 95 -0.55 -3.27 6.27
C THR A 95 -1.01 -4.65 5.76
N ILE A 96 -0.47 -5.10 4.62
CA ILE A 96 -0.74 -6.45 4.09
C ILE A 96 -0.28 -7.52 5.09
N ALA A 97 0.89 -7.34 5.71
CA ALA A 97 1.39 -8.24 6.76
C ALA A 97 0.46 -8.27 7.98
N GLU A 98 -0.11 -7.13 8.39
CA GLU A 98 -1.10 -7.05 9.48
C GLU A 98 -2.37 -7.82 9.15
N LEU A 99 -2.94 -7.62 7.96
CA LEU A 99 -4.12 -8.35 7.53
C LEU A 99 -3.88 -9.86 7.52
N HIS A 100 -2.70 -10.29 7.06
CA HIS A 100 -2.33 -11.71 7.07
C HIS A 100 -2.19 -12.27 8.48
N VAL A 101 -1.49 -11.58 9.38
CA VAL A 101 -1.32 -12.01 10.79
C VAL A 101 -2.65 -12.08 11.54
N GLN A 102 -3.60 -11.20 11.21
CA GLN A 102 -4.95 -11.21 11.77
C GLN A 102 -5.83 -12.33 11.18
N GLY A 103 -5.33 -13.13 10.24
CA GLY A 103 -6.10 -14.17 9.54
C GLY A 103 -7.15 -13.60 8.57
N ARG A 104 -7.02 -12.33 8.20
CA ARG A 104 -7.95 -11.59 7.34
C ARG A 104 -7.51 -11.58 5.87
N ALA A 105 -6.31 -12.05 5.57
CA ALA A 105 -5.80 -12.24 4.22
C ALA A 105 -5.12 -13.61 4.10
N THR A 106 -5.42 -14.33 3.02
CA THR A 106 -4.75 -15.60 2.70
C THR A 106 -3.38 -15.33 2.10
N GLU A 107 -2.50 -16.33 2.13
CA GLU A 107 -1.17 -16.23 1.53
C GLU A 107 -1.23 -15.98 0.02
N GLN A 108 -2.22 -16.58 -0.64
CA GLN A 108 -2.48 -16.37 -2.07
C GLN A 108 -2.87 -14.90 -2.35
N TRP A 109 -3.76 -14.33 -1.54
CA TRP A 109 -4.17 -12.94 -1.68
C TRP A 109 -3.00 -11.97 -1.48
N VAL A 110 -2.12 -12.25 -0.51
CA VAL A 110 -0.90 -11.46 -0.27
C VAL A 110 0.00 -11.47 -1.51
N LEU A 111 0.22 -12.64 -2.11
CA LEU A 111 1.04 -12.79 -3.31
C LEU A 111 0.44 -12.09 -4.54
N ASP A 112 -0.87 -12.22 -4.73
CA ASP A 112 -1.57 -11.58 -5.85
C ASP A 112 -1.49 -10.05 -5.73
N LYS A 113 -1.65 -9.49 -4.53
CA LYS A 113 -1.54 -8.04 -4.29
C LYS A 113 -0.11 -7.52 -4.48
N ILE A 114 0.90 -8.27 -4.06
CA ILE A 114 2.30 -7.88 -4.27
C ILE A 114 2.64 -7.88 -5.77
N HIS A 115 2.13 -8.86 -6.54
CA HIS A 115 2.28 -8.86 -7.99
C HIS A 115 1.60 -7.67 -8.64
N GLU A 116 0.34 -7.39 -8.30
CA GLU A 116 -0.41 -6.26 -8.87
C GLU A 116 0.35 -4.94 -8.66
N MET A 117 0.95 -4.75 -7.48
CA MET A 117 1.73 -3.55 -7.16
C MET A 117 3.03 -3.46 -7.95
N ALA A 118 3.72 -4.59 -8.17
CA ALA A 118 4.98 -4.63 -8.91
C ALA A 118 4.79 -4.60 -10.45
N ASP A 119 3.71 -5.20 -10.97
CA ASP A 119 3.38 -5.17 -12.40
C ASP A 119 2.86 -3.78 -12.85
N ASN A 120 2.18 -3.03 -11.98
CA ASN A 120 1.78 -1.64 -12.29
C ASN A 120 3.00 -0.71 -12.42
N ASP A 121 4.06 -0.92 -11.63
CA ASP A 121 5.34 -0.22 -11.80
C ASP A 121 5.98 -0.58 -13.16
N ARG A 122 5.74 -1.82 -13.63
CA ARG A 122 6.27 -2.37 -14.87
C ARG A 122 5.72 -1.74 -16.15
N MET A 123 4.53 -1.15 -16.10
CA MET A 123 3.99 -0.35 -17.20
C MET A 123 4.74 0.98 -17.40
N VAL A 124 5.46 1.44 -16.37
CA VAL A 124 6.21 2.70 -16.36
C VAL A 124 7.71 2.46 -16.57
N ASP A 125 8.27 1.39 -16.00
CA ASP A 125 9.68 0.96 -16.18
C ASP A 125 9.76 -0.57 -16.32
N PRO A 126 10.39 -1.13 -17.38
CA PRO A 126 10.47 -2.59 -17.55
C PRO A 126 11.17 -3.34 -16.41
N TYR A 127 11.89 -2.65 -15.54
CA TYR A 127 12.49 -3.21 -14.32
C TYR A 127 11.73 -2.74 -13.08
N PRO A 128 11.31 -3.67 -12.19
CA PRO A 128 10.65 -3.28 -10.94
C PRO A 128 11.62 -2.45 -10.09
N ASP A 129 11.13 -1.40 -9.43
CA ASP A 129 12.00 -0.54 -8.60
C ASP A 129 12.72 -1.38 -7.53
N GLU A 130 14.06 -1.35 -7.56
CA GLU A 130 14.93 -2.02 -6.60
C GLU A 130 14.61 -1.60 -5.16
N ALA A 131 14.14 -0.37 -4.96
CA ALA A 131 13.74 0.12 -3.64
C ALA A 131 12.46 -0.56 -3.11
N VAL A 132 11.58 -1.05 -4.00
CA VAL A 132 10.36 -1.79 -3.65
C VAL A 132 10.66 -3.28 -3.51
N THR A 133 11.39 -3.86 -4.47
CA THR A 133 11.74 -5.29 -4.46
C THR A 133 12.78 -5.67 -3.41
N SER A 134 13.53 -4.71 -2.86
CA SER A 134 14.44 -4.95 -1.73
C SER A 134 13.74 -5.12 -0.39
N LEU A 135 12.47 -4.68 -0.26
CA LEU A 135 11.66 -4.85 0.94
C LEU A 135 11.29 -6.33 1.17
N PRO A 136 11.13 -6.78 2.43
CA PRO A 136 10.86 -8.18 2.74
C PRO A 136 9.68 -8.80 1.96
N LEU A 137 8.53 -8.11 1.90
CA LEU A 137 7.41 -8.58 1.08
C LEU A 137 7.61 -8.31 -0.43
N GLY A 138 8.32 -7.24 -0.80
CA GLY A 138 8.65 -6.96 -2.20
C GLY A 138 9.50 -8.04 -2.87
N ARG A 139 10.31 -8.77 -2.09
CA ARG A 139 11.09 -9.92 -2.59
C ARG A 139 10.23 -11.09 -3.03
N LEU A 140 8.98 -11.18 -2.54
CA LEU A 140 8.06 -12.23 -2.98
C LEU A 140 7.72 -12.09 -4.47
N TYR A 141 7.73 -10.88 -5.02
CA TYR A 141 7.54 -10.66 -6.45
C TYR A 141 8.61 -11.37 -7.29
N LEU A 142 9.87 -11.30 -6.86
CA LEU A 142 10.99 -11.95 -7.56
C LEU A 142 10.92 -13.48 -7.46
N LEU A 143 10.40 -14.00 -6.36
CA LEU A 143 10.18 -15.45 -6.16
C LEU A 143 8.98 -15.98 -6.93
N ALA A 144 7.98 -15.14 -7.19
CA ALA A 144 6.76 -15.60 -7.80
C ALA A 144 6.86 -15.84 -9.32
N ASP A 145 7.77 -15.15 -10.01
CA ASP A 145 8.16 -15.53 -11.38
C ASP A 145 8.86 -16.90 -11.41
N GLU A 146 9.54 -17.32 -10.35
CA GLU A 146 10.06 -18.70 -10.21
C GLU A 146 8.94 -19.71 -9.95
N TRP A 147 7.83 -19.29 -9.33
CA TRP A 147 6.67 -20.14 -9.01
C TRP A 147 5.65 -20.28 -10.15
N LYS A 148 5.71 -19.42 -11.18
CA LYS A 148 4.88 -19.56 -12.41
C LYS A 148 5.27 -20.76 -13.29
N PHE A 149 6.41 -21.40 -13.04
CA PHE A 149 6.81 -22.63 -13.73
C PHE A 149 6.35 -23.88 -12.96
N PRO A 150 6.02 -25.00 -13.62
CA PRO A 150 5.30 -26.16 -13.05
C PRO A 150 6.07 -26.98 -11.99
N ARG A 151 7.14 -26.42 -11.41
CA ARG A 151 7.71 -26.86 -10.15
C ARG A 151 7.27 -25.90 -9.05
N LEU A 152 5.95 -25.82 -8.84
CA LEU A 152 5.39 -25.12 -7.69
C LEU A 152 6.02 -25.70 -6.41
N PRO A 153 6.51 -24.86 -5.48
CA PRO A 153 6.74 -25.31 -4.12
C PRO A 153 5.44 -25.90 -3.57
N ALA A 154 5.52 -26.89 -2.67
CA ALA A 154 4.33 -27.37 -1.97
C ALA A 154 3.65 -26.20 -1.22
N ASP A 155 2.32 -26.17 -1.13
CA ASP A 155 1.55 -25.07 -0.51
C ASP A 155 2.08 -24.65 0.88
N ASP A 156 2.61 -25.60 1.66
CA ASP A 156 3.22 -25.35 2.97
C ASP A 156 4.52 -24.53 2.89
N GLN A 157 5.28 -24.67 1.80
CA GLN A 157 6.49 -23.91 1.54
C GLN A 157 6.17 -22.47 1.14
N ILE A 158 5.14 -22.26 0.32
CA ILE A 158 4.62 -20.92 0.00
C ILE A 158 4.14 -20.24 1.29
N ARG A 159 3.39 -20.98 2.11
CA ARG A 159 2.91 -20.48 3.41
C ARG A 159 4.04 -20.04 4.33
N ALA A 160 5.06 -20.87 4.48
CA ALA A 160 6.21 -20.57 5.33
C ALA A 160 6.97 -19.32 4.84
N VAL A 161 7.13 -19.15 3.52
CA VAL A 161 7.82 -18.01 2.92
C VAL A 161 7.04 -16.71 3.11
N VAL A 162 5.73 -16.72 2.87
CA VAL A 162 4.86 -15.55 3.09
C VAL A 162 4.84 -15.15 4.56
N GLN A 163 4.68 -16.11 5.48
CA GLN A 163 4.71 -15.83 6.92
C GLN A 163 6.04 -15.23 7.38
N GLN A 164 7.16 -15.75 6.86
CA GLN A 164 8.48 -15.23 7.19
C GLN A 164 8.66 -13.80 6.65
N ALA A 165 8.26 -13.54 5.41
CA ALA A 165 8.34 -12.21 4.80
C ALA A 165 7.47 -11.19 5.55
N CYS A 166 6.26 -11.56 5.98
CA CYS A 166 5.40 -10.72 6.82
C CYS A 166 6.08 -10.35 8.15
N ARG A 167 6.73 -11.31 8.83
CA ARG A 167 7.47 -11.05 10.08
C ARG A 167 8.65 -10.11 9.85
N GLU A 168 9.43 -10.36 8.81
CA GLU A 168 10.56 -9.51 8.43
C GLU A 168 10.11 -8.08 8.06
N GLN A 169 8.96 -7.94 7.41
CA GLN A 169 8.36 -6.66 7.09
C GLN A 169 8.05 -5.85 8.34
N PHE A 170 7.44 -6.48 9.35
CA PHE A 170 7.23 -5.83 10.65
C PHE A 170 8.53 -5.40 11.30
N HIS A 171 9.53 -6.30 11.34
CA HIS A 171 10.83 -5.96 11.92
C HIS A 171 11.51 -4.79 11.19
N ALA A 172 11.39 -4.71 9.86
CA ALA A 172 11.93 -3.61 9.07
C ALA A 172 11.21 -2.28 9.38
N ALA A 173 9.87 -2.30 9.45
CA ALA A 173 9.06 -1.12 9.75
C ALA A 173 9.32 -0.58 11.17
N PHE A 174 9.39 -1.47 12.17
CA PHE A 174 9.65 -1.07 13.56
C PHE A 174 11.13 -0.78 13.84
N GLY A 175 12.06 -1.45 13.15
CA GLY A 175 13.50 -1.21 13.26
C GLY A 175 13.93 0.13 12.67
N ALA A 176 13.33 0.56 11.56
CA ALA A 176 13.57 1.87 10.95
C ALA A 176 13.14 3.04 11.87
N ASN A 177 12.14 2.83 12.72
CA ASN A 177 11.67 3.82 13.70
C ASN A 177 12.59 3.97 14.93
N THR A 178 13.52 3.05 15.14
CA THR A 178 14.47 3.05 16.28
C THR A 178 15.89 3.47 15.92
N ALA A 179 16.18 3.85 14.68
CA ALA A 179 17.51 4.34 14.33
C ALA A 179 17.78 5.68 15.04
N PRO A 180 18.73 5.75 16.01
CA PRO A 180 19.04 7.00 16.65
C PRO A 180 19.59 7.96 15.60
N SER A 181 18.99 9.14 15.52
CA SER A 181 19.47 10.27 14.75
C SER A 181 20.96 10.44 15.04
N ARG A 182 21.84 10.13 14.07
CA ARG A 182 23.26 10.52 14.14
C ARG A 182 23.34 12.03 13.93
N ARG A 183 22.84 12.79 14.90
CA ARG A 183 23.22 14.18 15.13
C ARG A 183 24.19 14.19 16.30
N GLY A 184 25.44 14.54 15.99
CA GLY A 184 26.46 14.85 16.98
C GLY A 184 27.53 13.77 17.10
N MET A 185 28.56 13.87 16.26
CA MET A 185 29.91 13.81 16.81
C MET A 185 30.85 14.62 15.92
N THR A 186 31.24 15.75 16.48
CA THR A 186 32.21 16.74 16.01
C THR A 186 33.63 16.17 15.92
N ALA A 187 34.39 16.68 14.95
CA ALA A 187 35.74 17.22 15.19
C ALA A 187 35.99 18.33 14.16
#